data_AF-A0A832J408-F1
#
_entry.id   AF-A0A832J408-F1
#
_cell.length_a   1.000
_cell.length_b   1.000
_cell.length_c   1.000
_cell.angle_alpha   90.00
_cell.angle_beta   90.00
_cell.angle_gamma   90.00
#
_symmetry.space_group_name_H-M   'P 1'
#
loop_
_entity.id
_entity.type
_entity.pdbx_description
1 polymer ?
#
loop_
_entity_poly.entity_id
_entity_poly.type
_entity_poly.pdbx_seq_one_letter_code
_entity_poly.pdbx_strand_id
1 'polypeptide(L)'
;MNAPVTEAETLTPPTVAEQDFTDADAAVDRLCELYSVATDFLCRHFTETLGGKRPAARIRAFYPEIRITTTSYAQVDTRLSFGHVHEPGTYSTTVTRPDLFRHYLKQQISLLLENHCVPVTIGLSQTPMPVHFAVAGEADITVPQDGALDFPLRDVFDVPDLSTTNDDIVNGFGFENPDGSGPLAPFTAQRIDYSLARLAHYTATKPEHFQNHILFTNYQFYFEEFEAYARAQLADPDSGYSSFVGPGNTEITDADAPMPIPEKQPQMPTYHLKRKGQNGITLVNIGVGPSNAKTATDHIAVLRPHAWLMVGHCAGLRNSQSLGDFVLAHAYLREDHVLDD
;
A
#
# COMPACT_ATOMS: atom_id res chain seq x y z
N MET A 1 30.58 -21.38 23.12
CA MET A 1 29.57 -22.35 22.63
C MET A 1 28.25 -21.94 23.22
N ASN A 2 27.50 -21.10 22.51
CA ASN A 2 26.16 -20.70 22.93
C ASN A 2 25.23 -21.87 22.63
N ALA A 3 24.61 -22.42 23.69
CA ALA A 3 23.58 -23.42 23.55
C ALA A 3 22.45 -22.88 22.65
N PRO A 4 21.82 -23.71 21.80
CA PRO A 4 20.65 -23.31 21.06
C PRO A 4 19.56 -22.93 22.07
N VAL A 5 18.99 -21.73 21.91
CA VAL A 5 17.79 -21.35 22.64
C VAL A 5 16.72 -22.36 22.25
N THR A 6 16.39 -23.25 23.19
CA THR A 6 15.24 -24.15 23.13
C THR A 6 14.01 -23.36 22.70
N GLU A 7 13.18 -23.94 21.81
CA GLU A 7 11.92 -23.37 21.29
C GLU A 7 11.23 -22.53 22.37
N ALA A 8 11.42 -21.21 22.33
CA ALA A 8 10.68 -20.33 23.22
C ALA A 8 9.21 -20.51 22.83
N GLU A 9 8.35 -20.86 23.80
CA GLU A 9 6.89 -20.88 23.59
C GLU A 9 6.52 -19.62 22.81
N THR A 10 5.85 -19.78 21.67
CA THR A 10 5.42 -18.64 20.86
C THR A 10 4.05 -18.23 21.35
N LEU A 11 3.94 -17.01 21.88
CA LEU A 11 2.68 -16.41 22.27
C LEU A 11 2.04 -15.77 21.02
N THR A 12 0.83 -16.22 20.72
CA THR A 12 0.00 -15.75 19.60
C THR A 12 -1.40 -15.40 20.08
N PRO A 13 -2.13 -14.50 19.41
CA PRO A 13 -3.57 -14.34 19.64
C PRO A 13 -4.31 -15.68 19.55
N PRO A 14 -5.46 -15.85 20.21
CA PRO A 14 -6.27 -17.06 20.12
C PRO A 14 -6.60 -17.41 18.67
N THR A 15 -6.41 -18.68 18.32
CA THR A 15 -6.81 -19.18 17.00
C THR A 15 -8.31 -19.02 16.81
N VAL A 16 -8.70 -18.55 15.63
CA VAL A 16 -10.08 -18.41 15.22
C VAL A 16 -10.33 -19.27 13.99
N ALA A 17 -11.51 -19.87 13.92
CA ALA A 17 -11.91 -20.66 12.76
C ALA A 17 -12.11 -19.75 11.55
N GLU A 18 -11.77 -20.29 10.38
CA GLU A 18 -12.11 -19.72 9.08
C GLU A 18 -13.63 -19.63 8.92
N GLN A 19 -14.10 -18.61 8.21
CA GLN A 19 -15.52 -18.36 8.00
C GLN A 19 -15.80 -18.03 6.53
N ASP A 20 -16.87 -18.60 6.00
CA ASP A 20 -17.33 -18.36 4.63
C ASP A 20 -18.31 -17.19 4.59
N PHE A 21 -18.15 -16.34 3.58
CA PHE A 21 -18.97 -15.17 3.37
C PHE A 21 -19.52 -15.13 1.94
N THR A 22 -20.81 -14.81 1.83
CA THR A 22 -21.50 -14.48 0.57
C THR A 22 -21.90 -13.01 0.51
N ASP A 23 -21.47 -12.21 1.49
CA ASP A 23 -21.67 -10.77 1.58
C ASP A 23 -20.31 -10.08 1.72
N ALA A 24 -20.03 -9.13 0.82
CA ALA A 24 -18.73 -8.47 0.73
C ALA A 24 -18.46 -7.54 1.93
N ASP A 25 -19.49 -6.88 2.47
CA ASP A 25 -19.33 -6.02 3.64
C ASP A 25 -18.92 -6.83 4.87
N ALA A 26 -19.63 -7.94 5.14
CA ALA A 26 -19.33 -8.85 6.24
C ALA A 26 -17.93 -9.48 6.12
N ALA A 27 -17.51 -9.85 4.90
CA ALA A 27 -16.16 -10.36 4.66
C ALA A 27 -15.08 -9.32 5.01
N VAL A 28 -15.27 -8.06 4.61
CA VAL A 28 -14.33 -6.97 4.90
C VAL A 28 -14.33 -6.59 6.39
N ASP A 29 -15.49 -6.61 7.05
CA ASP A 29 -15.58 -6.40 8.48
C ASP A 29 -14.81 -7.48 9.25
N ARG A 30 -14.89 -8.74 8.80
CA ARG A 30 -14.11 -9.84 9.38
C ARG A 30 -12.61 -9.64 9.18
N LEU A 31 -12.16 -9.19 8.01
CA LEU A 31 -10.75 -8.85 7.77
C LEU A 31 -10.28 -7.75 8.72
N CYS A 32 -11.09 -6.70 8.92
CA CYS A 32 -10.79 -5.62 9.86
C CYS A 32 -10.64 -6.13 11.29
N GLU A 33 -11.58 -6.95 11.76
CA GLU A 33 -11.54 -7.53 13.11
C GLU A 33 -10.26 -8.35 13.34
N LEU A 34 -9.94 -9.25 12.41
CA LEU A 34 -8.74 -10.09 12.50
C LEU A 34 -7.46 -9.26 12.49
N TYR A 35 -7.40 -8.24 11.64
CA TYR A 35 -6.27 -7.33 11.57
C TYR A 35 -6.08 -6.54 12.87
N SER A 36 -7.16 -5.95 13.40
CA SER A 36 -7.13 -5.18 14.65
C SER A 36 -6.68 -6.04 15.83
N VAL A 37 -7.18 -7.29 15.95
CA VAL A 37 -6.73 -8.22 17.00
C VAL A 37 -5.23 -8.49 16.90
N ALA A 38 -4.70 -8.70 15.69
CA ALA A 38 -3.27 -8.94 15.46
C ALA A 38 -2.43 -7.71 15.81
N THR A 39 -2.83 -6.51 15.37
CA THR A 39 -2.09 -5.27 15.64
C THR A 39 -2.14 -4.90 17.11
N ASP A 40 -3.31 -4.97 17.77
CA ASP A 40 -3.47 -4.63 19.19
C ASP A 40 -2.63 -5.55 20.07
N PHE A 41 -2.58 -6.85 19.72
CA PHE A 41 -1.73 -7.82 20.41
C PHE A 41 -0.24 -7.47 20.30
N LEU A 42 0.24 -7.15 19.09
CA LEU A 42 1.63 -6.77 18.86
C LEU A 42 1.98 -5.43 19.53
N CYS A 43 1.13 -4.41 19.40
CA CYS A 43 1.32 -3.10 20.02
C CYS A 43 1.38 -3.20 21.54
N ARG A 44 0.42 -3.90 22.17
CA ARG A 44 0.40 -4.09 23.62
C ARG A 44 1.69 -4.75 24.13
N HIS A 45 2.10 -5.85 23.51
CA HIS A 45 3.33 -6.54 23.92
C HIS A 45 4.58 -5.72 23.62
N PHE A 46 4.62 -4.99 22.51
CA PHE A 46 5.73 -4.08 22.21
C PHE A 46 5.87 -2.99 23.28
N THR A 47 4.78 -2.33 23.67
CA THR A 47 4.79 -1.33 24.74
C THR A 47 5.21 -1.91 26.09
N GLU A 48 4.77 -3.13 26.43
CA GLU A 48 5.23 -3.85 27.63
C GLU A 48 6.76 -4.08 27.62
N THR A 49 7.34 -4.37 26.45
CA THR A 49 8.79 -4.55 26.31
C THR A 49 9.59 -3.26 26.47
N LEU A 50 9.07 -2.14 25.98
CA LEU A 50 9.68 -0.81 26.17
C LEU A 50 9.72 -0.42 27.66
N GLY A 51 8.81 -0.97 28.49
CA GLY A 51 8.81 -0.84 29.94
C GLY A 51 9.93 -1.61 30.66
N GLY A 52 10.89 -2.21 29.93
CA GLY A 52 12.07 -2.89 30.48
C GLY A 52 11.88 -4.38 30.81
N LYS A 53 10.73 -4.98 30.46
CA LYS A 53 10.48 -6.41 30.65
C LYS A 53 10.75 -7.16 29.36
N ARG A 54 11.83 -7.95 29.32
CA ARG A 54 12.06 -8.91 28.24
C ARG A 54 10.97 -10.00 28.30
N PRO A 55 10.23 -10.26 27.20
CA PRO A 55 9.27 -11.35 27.16
C PRO A 55 9.95 -12.71 27.33
N ALA A 56 9.29 -13.62 28.04
CA ALA A 56 9.75 -14.99 28.21
C ALA A 56 9.51 -15.87 26.96
N ALA A 57 8.66 -15.39 26.05
CA ALA A 57 8.13 -16.08 24.88
C ALA A 57 8.36 -15.22 23.62
N ARG A 58 8.44 -15.87 22.45
CA ARG A 58 8.40 -15.15 21.16
C ARG A 58 6.98 -14.64 20.95
N ILE A 59 6.81 -13.37 20.59
CA ILE A 59 5.51 -12.75 20.34
C ILE A 59 5.27 -12.72 18.83
N ARG A 60 4.17 -13.33 18.38
CA ARG A 60 3.82 -13.43 16.96
C ARG A 60 2.32 -13.24 16.74
N ALA A 61 1.97 -12.49 15.70
CA ALA A 61 0.62 -12.45 15.15
C ALA A 61 0.70 -12.59 13.62
N PHE A 62 -0.42 -12.92 12.99
CA PHE A 62 -0.49 -13.24 11.57
C PHE A 62 -1.42 -12.27 10.84
N TYR A 63 -1.14 -12.03 9.56
CA TYR A 63 -2.06 -11.28 8.72
C TYR A 63 -3.36 -12.06 8.47
N PRO A 64 -4.50 -11.39 8.31
CA PRO A 64 -5.69 -11.99 7.72
C PRO A 64 -5.43 -12.48 6.29
N GLU A 65 -6.24 -13.45 5.85
CA GLU A 65 -6.21 -14.03 4.51
C GLU A 65 -7.61 -14.04 3.90
N ILE A 66 -7.68 -13.83 2.58
CA ILE A 66 -8.87 -14.10 1.76
C ILE A 66 -8.56 -15.31 0.88
N ARG A 67 -9.51 -16.25 0.80
CA ARG A 67 -9.43 -17.41 -0.08
C ARG A 67 -10.71 -17.59 -0.90
N ILE A 68 -10.56 -18.07 -2.13
CA ILE A 68 -11.66 -18.48 -2.99
C ILE A 68 -11.29 -19.78 -3.71
N THR A 69 -12.25 -20.70 -3.79
CA THR A 69 -12.07 -21.96 -4.53
C THR A 69 -13.14 -22.06 -5.60
N THR A 70 -12.71 -22.08 -6.86
CA THR A 70 -13.60 -22.29 -8.01
C THR A 70 -13.34 -23.66 -8.63
N THR A 71 -14.42 -24.33 -9.04
CA THR A 71 -14.37 -25.63 -9.71
C THR A 71 -14.74 -25.55 -11.19
N SER A 72 -15.01 -24.35 -11.70
CA SER A 72 -15.50 -24.14 -13.06
C SER A 72 -14.79 -23.00 -13.78
N TYR A 73 -14.72 -23.10 -15.11
CA TYR A 73 -14.38 -21.97 -15.98
C TYR A 73 -15.61 -21.08 -16.11
N ALA A 74 -15.92 -20.32 -15.06
CA ALA A 74 -17.10 -19.45 -15.05
C ALA A 74 -17.09 -18.50 -16.25
N GLN A 75 -18.25 -18.30 -16.88
CA GLN A 75 -18.40 -17.25 -17.90
C GLN A 75 -18.49 -15.90 -17.20
N VAL A 76 -17.34 -15.24 -17.07
CA VAL A 76 -17.23 -13.92 -16.46
C VAL A 76 -17.74 -12.84 -17.42
N ASP A 77 -18.31 -11.76 -16.87
CA ASP A 77 -18.58 -10.54 -17.64
C ASP A 77 -17.29 -9.97 -18.25
N THR A 78 -17.19 -10.04 -19.57
CA THR A 78 -15.98 -9.66 -20.32
C THR A 78 -15.76 -8.14 -20.41
N ARG A 79 -16.68 -7.32 -19.90
CA ARG A 79 -16.55 -5.85 -19.92
C ARG A 79 -15.55 -5.32 -18.90
N LEU A 80 -15.33 -6.05 -17.80
CA LEU A 80 -14.31 -5.70 -16.80
C LEU A 80 -13.06 -6.53 -17.04
N SER A 81 -11.89 -5.86 -17.08
CA SER A 81 -10.59 -6.53 -17.19
C SER A 81 -10.10 -7.15 -15.88
N PHE A 82 -10.90 -7.10 -14.80
CA PHE A 82 -10.56 -7.55 -13.45
C PHE A 82 -11.79 -8.14 -12.72
N GLY A 83 -11.61 -8.58 -11.47
CA GLY A 83 -12.69 -9.08 -10.62
C GLY A 83 -13.04 -10.55 -10.84
N HIS A 84 -12.10 -11.33 -11.41
CA HIS A 84 -12.29 -12.76 -11.65
C HIS A 84 -10.96 -13.53 -11.64
N VAL A 85 -11.05 -14.86 -11.52
CA VAL A 85 -9.94 -15.80 -11.72
C VAL A 85 -10.20 -16.61 -12.99
N HIS A 86 -9.14 -16.97 -13.71
CA HIS A 86 -9.25 -17.54 -15.06
C HIS A 86 -9.48 -19.05 -15.09
N GLU A 87 -8.98 -19.78 -14.10
CA GLU A 87 -8.97 -21.24 -14.08
C GLU A 87 -9.61 -21.80 -12.80
N PRO A 88 -10.18 -23.01 -12.84
CA PRO A 88 -10.53 -23.75 -11.65
C PRO A 88 -9.30 -23.92 -10.74
N GLY A 89 -9.46 -23.67 -9.45
CA GLY A 89 -8.36 -23.68 -8.51
C GLY A 89 -8.72 -23.00 -7.20
N THR A 90 -7.79 -23.08 -6.26
CA THR A 90 -7.84 -22.30 -5.01
C THR A 90 -6.92 -21.11 -5.16
N TYR A 91 -7.42 -19.92 -4.84
CA TYR A 91 -6.64 -18.68 -4.87
C TYR A 91 -6.70 -18.03 -3.50
N SER A 92 -5.57 -17.51 -3.03
CA SER A 92 -5.50 -16.82 -1.74
C SER A 92 -4.59 -15.59 -1.78
N THR A 93 -4.81 -14.67 -0.84
CA THR A 93 -3.92 -13.55 -0.60
C THR A 93 -3.99 -13.06 0.85
N THR A 94 -2.84 -12.62 1.37
CA THR A 94 -2.75 -12.00 2.68
C THR A 94 -3.12 -10.52 2.60
N VAL A 95 -3.81 -10.02 3.63
CA VAL A 95 -4.34 -8.65 3.66
C VAL A 95 -3.73 -7.85 4.80
N THR A 96 -3.32 -6.61 4.51
CA THR A 96 -2.96 -5.60 5.51
C THR A 96 -3.83 -4.37 5.35
N ARG A 97 -3.93 -3.54 6.39
CA ARG A 97 -4.70 -2.28 6.42
C ARG A 97 -6.07 -2.39 5.74
N PRO A 98 -6.92 -3.37 6.11
CA PRO A 98 -8.25 -3.51 5.51
C PRO A 98 -9.15 -2.30 5.77
N ASP A 99 -8.83 -1.46 6.77
CA ASP A 99 -9.41 -0.14 7.00
C ASP A 99 -9.12 0.83 5.84
N LEU A 100 -7.86 0.93 5.42
CA LEU A 100 -7.41 1.78 4.31
C LEU A 100 -7.97 1.28 2.98
N PHE A 101 -7.94 -0.03 2.76
CA PHE A 101 -8.35 -0.68 1.52
C PHE A 101 -9.83 -1.09 1.50
N ARG A 102 -10.64 -0.70 2.49
CA ARG A 102 -12.03 -1.14 2.66
C ARG A 102 -12.86 -1.03 1.38
N HIS A 103 -12.78 0.11 0.69
CA HIS A 103 -13.53 0.31 -0.55
C HIS A 103 -13.07 -0.62 -1.67
N TYR A 104 -11.75 -0.74 -1.86
CA TYR A 104 -11.14 -1.64 -2.84
C TYR A 104 -11.52 -3.10 -2.57
N LEU A 105 -11.32 -3.57 -1.34
CA LEU A 105 -11.62 -4.95 -0.93
C LEU A 105 -13.09 -5.28 -1.12
N LYS A 106 -14.00 -4.38 -0.69
CA LYS A 106 -15.44 -4.57 -0.89
C LYS A 106 -15.78 -4.72 -2.37
N GLN A 107 -15.28 -3.84 -3.23
CA GLN A 107 -15.53 -3.91 -4.66
C GLN A 107 -15.01 -5.21 -5.27
N GLN A 108 -13.78 -5.62 -4.95
CA GLN A 108 -13.20 -6.83 -5.52
C GLN A 108 -13.91 -8.09 -5.03
N ILE A 109 -14.24 -8.18 -3.74
CA ILE A 109 -14.98 -9.32 -3.19
C ILE A 109 -16.38 -9.38 -3.81
N SER A 110 -17.09 -8.26 -3.96
CA SER A 110 -18.39 -8.23 -4.66
C SER A 110 -18.28 -8.80 -6.06
N LEU A 111 -17.28 -8.39 -6.85
CA LEU A 111 -17.08 -8.91 -8.21
C LEU A 111 -16.77 -10.41 -8.21
N LEU A 112 -15.98 -10.91 -7.26
CA LEU A 112 -15.68 -12.35 -7.14
C LEU A 112 -16.95 -13.15 -6.83
N LEU A 113 -17.76 -12.69 -5.88
CA LEU A 113 -19.01 -13.33 -5.50
C LEU A 113 -20.01 -13.34 -6.67
N GLU A 114 -20.14 -12.22 -7.39
CA GLU A 114 -21.03 -12.06 -8.55
C GLU A 114 -20.59 -12.93 -9.74
N ASN A 115 -19.28 -13.01 -10.02
CA ASN A 115 -18.76 -13.70 -11.19
C ASN A 115 -18.63 -15.21 -11.01
N HIS A 116 -18.30 -15.68 -9.79
CA HIS A 116 -18.03 -17.10 -9.54
C HIS A 116 -19.15 -17.82 -8.79
N CYS A 117 -20.06 -17.08 -8.14
CA CYS A 117 -21.17 -17.65 -7.37
C CYS A 117 -20.74 -18.66 -6.28
N VAL A 118 -19.55 -18.47 -5.71
CA VAL A 118 -18.99 -19.25 -4.60
C VAL A 118 -18.65 -18.30 -3.46
N PRO A 119 -18.70 -18.74 -2.18
CA PRO A 119 -18.30 -17.90 -1.07
C PRO A 119 -16.79 -17.59 -1.09
N VAL A 120 -16.41 -16.50 -0.42
CA VAL A 120 -15.02 -16.24 -0.03
C VAL A 120 -14.82 -16.68 1.42
N THR A 121 -13.69 -17.31 1.69
CA THR A 121 -13.30 -17.76 3.03
C THR A 121 -12.32 -16.76 3.64
N ILE A 122 -12.60 -16.29 4.85
CA ILE A 122 -11.75 -15.36 5.60
C ILE A 122 -11.18 -16.04 6.84
N GLY A 123 -9.87 -15.94 7.01
CA GLY A 123 -9.13 -16.60 8.10
C GLY A 123 -7.84 -15.87 8.47
N LEU A 124 -7.06 -16.48 9.38
CA LEU A 124 -5.69 -16.06 9.64
C LEU A 124 -4.75 -16.80 8.69
N SER A 125 -3.84 -16.06 8.05
CA SER A 125 -2.76 -16.64 7.26
C SER A 125 -1.71 -17.31 8.15
N GLN A 126 -0.72 -17.94 7.52
CA GLN A 126 0.52 -18.38 8.18
C GLN A 126 1.65 -17.33 8.06
N THR A 127 1.38 -16.16 7.48
CA THR A 127 2.38 -15.11 7.27
C THR A 127 2.47 -14.21 8.51
N PRO A 128 3.61 -14.19 9.21
CA PRO A 128 3.76 -13.37 10.41
C PRO A 128 3.80 -11.88 10.05
N MET A 129 3.16 -11.06 10.89
CA MET A 129 3.15 -9.60 10.80
C MET A 129 4.37 -9.01 11.50
N PRO A 130 5.26 -8.31 10.78
CA PRO A 130 6.37 -7.61 11.41
C PRO A 130 5.88 -6.51 12.37
N VAL A 131 6.46 -6.47 13.57
CA VAL A 131 6.04 -5.52 14.63
C VAL A 131 6.17 -4.07 14.18
N HIS A 132 7.15 -3.75 13.33
CA HIS A 132 7.40 -2.41 12.80
C HIS A 132 6.18 -1.84 12.04
N PHE A 133 5.42 -2.71 11.36
CA PHE A 133 4.25 -2.29 10.60
C PHE A 133 3.00 -2.25 11.48
N ALA A 134 2.88 -3.14 12.46
CA ALA A 134 1.79 -3.13 13.43
C ALA A 134 1.77 -1.83 14.25
N VAL A 135 2.93 -1.35 14.70
CA VAL A 135 3.03 -0.13 15.51
C VAL A 135 3.08 1.16 14.68
N ALA A 136 3.24 1.08 13.36
CA ALA A 136 3.34 2.26 12.49
C ALA A 136 2.04 3.09 12.44
N GLY A 137 0.90 2.48 12.79
CA GLY A 137 -0.39 3.17 12.93
C GLY A 137 -0.55 3.97 14.23
N GLU A 138 0.29 3.70 15.24
CA GLU A 138 0.20 4.31 16.57
C GLU A 138 1.10 5.56 16.64
N ALA A 139 0.48 6.74 16.73
CA ALA A 139 1.19 8.02 16.70
C ALA A 139 2.20 8.20 17.86
N ASP A 140 1.97 7.51 18.98
CA ASP A 140 2.78 7.65 20.20
C ASP A 140 3.88 6.58 20.33
N ILE A 141 3.99 5.65 19.38
CA ILE A 141 4.96 4.54 19.45
C ILE A 141 6.03 4.71 18.38
N THR A 142 7.23 5.13 18.80
CA THR A 142 8.41 5.11 17.94
C THR A 142 9.23 3.86 18.22
N VAL A 143 9.49 3.03 17.20
CA VAL A 143 10.42 1.90 17.33
C VAL A 143 11.82 2.46 17.54
N PRO A 144 12.48 2.18 18.68
CA PRO A 144 13.84 2.66 18.92
C PRO A 144 14.82 2.10 17.89
N GLN A 145 15.80 2.90 17.48
CA GLN A 145 16.93 2.39 16.69
C GLN A 145 17.83 1.48 17.54
N ASP A 146 18.64 0.66 16.87
CA ASP A 146 19.50 -0.37 17.48
C ASP A 146 20.23 0.12 18.74
N GLY A 147 20.15 -0.68 19.82
CA GLY A 147 20.86 -0.46 21.08
C GLY A 147 20.05 0.14 22.23
N ALA A 148 18.76 0.46 22.04
CA ALA A 148 17.89 0.97 23.11
C ALA A 148 17.28 -0.12 24.02
N LEU A 149 17.28 -1.38 23.56
CA LEU A 149 16.79 -2.54 24.30
C LEU A 149 17.96 -3.47 24.64
N ASP A 150 17.91 -4.12 25.81
CA ASP A 150 18.92 -5.08 26.27
C ASP A 150 18.91 -6.42 25.48
N PHE A 151 18.11 -6.51 24.42
CA PHE A 151 18.00 -7.68 23.56
C PHE A 151 17.64 -7.28 22.11
N PRO A 152 18.04 -8.08 21.11
CA PRO A 152 17.64 -7.87 19.72
C PRO A 152 16.13 -8.04 19.53
N LEU A 153 15.47 -7.10 18.84
CA LEU A 153 14.03 -7.17 18.60
C LEU A 153 13.62 -8.43 17.82
N ARG A 154 14.50 -8.92 16.92
CA ARG A 154 14.32 -10.14 16.10
C ARG A 154 14.24 -11.44 16.92
N ASP A 155 14.78 -11.44 18.14
CA ASP A 155 14.72 -12.60 19.03
C ASP A 155 13.30 -12.78 19.60
N VAL A 156 12.56 -11.67 19.74
CA VAL A 156 11.27 -11.63 20.43
C VAL A 156 10.11 -11.43 19.47
N PHE A 157 10.27 -10.61 18.43
CA PHE A 157 9.24 -10.28 17.46
C PHE A 157 9.65 -10.66 16.04
N ASP A 158 8.65 -10.78 15.18
CA ASP A 158 8.89 -10.81 13.74
C ASP A 158 9.25 -9.40 13.23
N VAL A 159 10.23 -9.36 12.33
CA VAL A 159 10.77 -8.13 11.73
C VAL A 159 10.74 -8.25 10.22
N PRO A 160 10.75 -7.14 9.46
CA PRO A 160 10.70 -7.20 8.01
C PRO A 160 11.86 -8.03 7.44
N ASP A 161 11.54 -8.88 6.46
CA ASP A 161 12.50 -9.68 5.72
C ASP A 161 12.45 -9.30 4.23
N LEU A 162 13.61 -8.93 3.68
CA LEU A 162 13.74 -8.53 2.28
C LEU A 162 13.54 -9.71 1.32
N SER A 163 13.75 -10.95 1.78
CA SER A 163 13.57 -12.14 0.94
C SER A 163 12.10 -12.44 0.62
N THR A 164 11.18 -12.06 1.52
CA THR A 164 9.73 -12.27 1.35
C THR A 164 8.99 -11.01 0.87
N THR A 165 9.66 -9.86 0.90
CA THR A 165 9.12 -8.58 0.40
C THR A 165 9.52 -8.40 -1.06
N ASN A 166 8.90 -9.17 -1.95
CA ASN A 166 9.25 -9.23 -3.36
C ASN A 166 8.06 -8.88 -4.28
N ASP A 167 8.35 -8.86 -5.58
CA ASP A 167 7.40 -8.57 -6.66
C ASP A 167 7.16 -9.82 -7.54
N ASP A 168 7.36 -11.03 -6.99
CA ASP A 168 7.35 -12.29 -7.74
C ASP A 168 6.00 -12.55 -8.43
N ILE A 169 4.89 -12.13 -7.81
CA ILE A 169 3.54 -12.26 -8.36
C ILE A 169 3.38 -11.41 -9.63
N VAL A 170 3.92 -10.19 -9.65
CA VAL A 170 3.75 -9.24 -10.77
C VAL A 170 4.84 -9.36 -11.83
N ASN A 171 6.03 -9.86 -11.46
CA ASN A 171 7.16 -10.04 -12.36
C ASN A 171 7.24 -11.45 -12.97
N GLY A 172 6.59 -12.44 -12.35
CA GLY A 172 6.71 -13.86 -12.71
C GLY A 172 5.48 -14.44 -13.41
N PHE A 173 5.69 -15.59 -14.06
CA PHE A 173 4.62 -16.48 -14.52
C PHE A 173 4.58 -17.73 -13.65
N GLY A 174 3.39 -18.16 -13.24
CA GLY A 174 3.21 -19.42 -12.49
C GLY A 174 3.62 -19.35 -11.02
N PHE A 175 3.54 -18.18 -10.39
CA PHE A 175 3.68 -18.06 -8.94
C PHE A 175 2.59 -18.89 -8.23
N GLU A 176 2.97 -19.64 -7.21
CA GLU A 176 2.07 -20.36 -6.31
C GLU A 176 2.43 -20.02 -4.85
N ASN A 177 1.41 -19.88 -4.02
CA ASN A 177 1.58 -19.76 -2.58
C ASN A 177 2.17 -21.06 -1.99
N PRO A 178 2.75 -21.04 -0.77
CA PRO A 178 3.35 -22.22 -0.15
C PRO A 178 2.43 -23.44 0.00
N ASP A 179 1.11 -23.22 0.01
CA ASP A 179 0.08 -24.26 0.08
C ASP A 179 -0.39 -24.78 -1.30
N GLY A 180 0.21 -24.29 -2.38
CA GLY A 180 -0.15 -24.59 -3.76
C GLY A 180 -1.32 -23.79 -4.32
N SER A 181 -1.86 -22.82 -3.56
CA SER A 181 -2.91 -21.92 -4.09
C SER A 181 -2.32 -20.85 -5.01
N GLY A 182 -3.09 -20.43 -6.02
CA GLY A 182 -2.71 -19.30 -6.87
C GLY A 182 -2.83 -17.94 -6.14
N PRO A 183 -2.16 -16.89 -6.62
CA PRO A 183 -2.27 -15.56 -6.05
C PRO A 183 -3.62 -14.92 -6.39
N LEU A 184 -4.37 -14.49 -5.37
CA LEU A 184 -5.65 -13.77 -5.57
C LEU A 184 -5.47 -12.26 -5.79
N ALA A 185 -4.32 -11.71 -5.40
CA ALA A 185 -3.99 -10.29 -5.54
C ALA A 185 -2.51 -10.13 -5.94
N PRO A 186 -2.15 -9.01 -6.59
CA PRO A 186 -0.80 -8.79 -7.11
C PRO A 186 0.28 -8.58 -6.04
N PHE A 187 -0.10 -8.25 -4.80
CA PHE A 187 0.85 -7.96 -3.73
C PHE A 187 0.44 -8.67 -2.44
N THR A 188 1.42 -9.18 -1.70
CA THR A 188 1.22 -9.74 -0.36
C THR A 188 1.11 -8.64 0.69
N ALA A 189 0.55 -8.94 1.86
CA ALA A 189 0.43 -8.00 2.97
C ALA A 189 1.77 -7.35 3.36
N GLN A 190 2.84 -8.14 3.46
CA GLN A 190 4.18 -7.64 3.79
C GLN A 190 4.72 -6.66 2.74
N ARG A 191 4.48 -6.95 1.44
CA ARG A 191 4.89 -6.09 0.32
C ARG A 191 4.11 -4.78 0.28
N ILE A 192 2.84 -4.81 0.66
CA ILE A 192 2.01 -3.61 0.83
C ILE A 192 2.54 -2.77 1.99
N ASP A 193 2.68 -3.35 3.19
CA ASP A 193 3.14 -2.62 4.39
C ASP A 193 4.51 -1.95 4.18
N TYR A 194 5.46 -2.67 3.58
CA TYR A 194 6.77 -2.11 3.22
C TYR A 194 6.62 -0.86 2.34
N SER A 195 5.75 -0.92 1.34
CA SER A 195 5.52 0.19 0.44
C SER A 195 4.78 1.34 1.08
N LEU A 196 3.80 1.09 1.94
CA LEU A 196 3.13 2.14 2.69
C LEU A 196 4.12 2.91 3.58
N ALA A 197 5.02 2.19 4.25
CA ALA A 197 6.07 2.80 5.07
C ALA A 197 7.08 3.62 4.22
N ARG A 198 7.51 3.08 3.08
CA ARG A 198 8.42 3.78 2.16
C ARG A 198 7.77 5.00 1.52
N LEU A 199 6.51 4.90 1.12
CA LEU A 199 5.75 5.99 0.53
C LEU A 199 5.68 7.16 1.52
N ALA A 200 5.28 6.91 2.76
CA ALA A 200 5.23 7.93 3.79
C ALA A 200 6.59 8.61 4.03
N HIS A 201 7.68 7.84 3.98
CA HIS A 201 9.03 8.37 4.10
C HIS A 201 9.43 9.25 2.91
N TYR A 202 9.18 8.80 1.67
CA TYR A 202 9.60 9.50 0.47
C TYR A 202 8.74 10.72 0.14
N THR A 203 7.48 10.74 0.55
CA THR A 203 6.53 11.81 0.22
C THR A 203 6.27 12.76 1.38
N ALA A 204 6.64 12.38 2.60
CA ALA A 204 6.24 13.04 3.85
C ALA A 204 4.71 13.21 3.97
N THR A 205 3.93 12.32 3.37
CA THR A 205 2.46 12.28 3.48
C THR A 205 1.97 10.88 3.82
N LYS A 206 0.86 10.79 4.56
CA LYS A 206 0.24 9.51 4.90
C LYS A 206 -0.37 8.86 3.65
N PRO A 207 -0.30 7.53 3.51
CA PRO A 207 -0.92 6.83 2.39
C PRO A 207 -2.43 7.07 2.25
N GLU A 208 -3.13 7.37 3.36
CA GLU A 208 -4.56 7.72 3.41
C GLU A 208 -4.94 8.95 2.58
N HIS A 209 -3.97 9.79 2.22
CA HIS A 209 -4.20 10.99 1.42
C HIS A 209 -4.10 10.72 -0.08
N PHE A 210 -3.54 9.59 -0.51
CA PHE A 210 -3.42 9.27 -1.93
C PHE A 210 -4.79 9.14 -2.60
N GLN A 211 -4.88 9.73 -3.79
CA GLN A 211 -6.04 9.67 -4.67
C GLN A 211 -5.78 8.69 -5.82
N ASN A 212 -6.85 8.26 -6.50
CA ASN A 212 -6.77 7.26 -7.57
C ASN A 212 -6.18 7.79 -8.89
N HIS A 213 -6.07 9.11 -9.06
CA HIS A 213 -5.47 9.74 -10.24
C HIS A 213 -4.16 10.40 -9.86
N ILE A 214 -3.05 9.86 -10.36
CA ILE A 214 -1.70 10.32 -10.02
C ILE A 214 -1.13 11.13 -11.18
N LEU A 215 -0.53 12.27 -10.87
CA LEU A 215 0.32 13.04 -11.77
C LEU A 215 1.75 12.95 -11.26
N PHE A 216 2.67 12.56 -12.14
CA PHE A 216 4.10 12.65 -11.90
C PHE A 216 4.66 13.89 -12.58
N THR A 217 5.57 14.57 -11.91
CA THR A 217 6.33 15.67 -12.51
C THR A 217 7.81 15.61 -12.14
N ASN A 218 8.64 16.18 -13.00
CA ASN A 218 10.07 16.35 -12.77
C ASN A 218 10.46 17.83 -12.54
N TYR A 219 9.48 18.74 -12.45
CA TYR A 219 9.73 20.17 -12.43
C TYR A 219 8.90 20.90 -11.38
N GLN A 220 9.59 21.68 -10.54
CA GLN A 220 9.00 22.36 -9.38
C GLN A 220 7.89 23.35 -9.77
N PHE A 221 7.95 23.94 -10.97
CA PHE A 221 6.92 24.86 -11.45
C PHE A 221 5.51 24.26 -11.40
N TYR A 222 5.35 22.96 -11.72
CA TYR A 222 4.04 22.30 -11.68
C TYR A 222 3.48 22.19 -10.26
N PHE A 223 4.30 22.28 -9.21
CA PHE A 223 3.82 22.27 -7.82
C PHE A 223 3.11 23.58 -7.48
N GLU A 224 3.68 24.72 -7.87
CA GLU A 224 3.09 26.03 -7.63
C GLU A 224 1.76 26.17 -8.38
N GLU A 225 1.73 25.76 -9.65
CA GLU A 225 0.52 25.78 -10.48
C GLU A 225 -0.56 24.82 -9.94
N PHE A 226 -0.16 23.64 -9.45
CA PHE A 226 -1.12 22.69 -8.87
C PHE A 226 -1.69 23.18 -7.55
N GLU A 227 -0.90 23.84 -6.71
CA GLU A 227 -1.40 24.48 -5.49
C GLU A 227 -2.37 25.63 -5.81
N ALA A 228 -2.03 26.47 -6.80
CA ALA A 228 -2.94 27.54 -7.25
C ALA A 228 -4.27 26.96 -7.77
N TYR A 229 -4.21 25.89 -8.58
CA TYR A 229 -5.40 25.17 -9.03
C TYR A 229 -6.20 24.60 -7.85
N ALA A 230 -5.54 23.93 -6.90
CA ALA A 230 -6.18 23.36 -5.72
C ALA A 230 -6.92 24.42 -4.91
N ARG A 231 -6.30 25.58 -4.67
CA ARG A 231 -6.94 26.71 -3.96
C ARG A 231 -8.16 27.23 -4.72
N ALA A 232 -8.06 27.38 -6.04
CA ALA A 232 -9.21 27.76 -6.85
C ALA A 232 -10.36 26.74 -6.77
N GLN A 233 -10.04 25.43 -6.71
CA GLN A 233 -11.06 24.39 -6.51
C GLN A 233 -11.67 24.41 -5.11
N LEU A 234 -10.90 24.73 -4.06
CA LEU A 234 -11.43 24.87 -2.70
C LEU A 234 -12.30 26.12 -2.54
N ALA A 235 -12.04 27.18 -3.30
CA ALA A 235 -12.86 28.40 -3.31
C ALA A 235 -14.21 28.19 -4.01
N ASP A 236 -14.34 27.19 -4.88
CA ASP A 236 -15.56 26.85 -5.60
C ASP A 236 -16.36 25.75 -4.86
N PRO A 237 -17.53 26.08 -4.26
CA PRO A 237 -18.36 25.11 -3.55
C PRO A 237 -18.87 23.96 -4.43
N ASP A 238 -18.95 24.15 -5.75
CA ASP A 238 -19.49 23.17 -6.70
C ASP A 238 -18.41 22.26 -7.31
N SER A 239 -17.12 22.49 -7.00
CA SER A 239 -16.00 21.71 -7.56
C SER A 239 -16.03 20.22 -7.14
N GLY A 240 -16.59 19.97 -5.96
CA GLY A 240 -16.63 18.64 -5.33
C GLY A 240 -15.30 18.19 -4.72
N TYR A 241 -14.24 19.01 -4.75
CA TYR A 241 -13.02 18.78 -3.99
C TYR A 241 -13.22 19.20 -2.53
N SER A 242 -12.67 18.42 -1.60
CA SER A 242 -12.95 18.59 -0.17
C SER A 242 -11.81 19.23 0.60
N SER A 243 -10.57 18.99 0.19
CA SER A 243 -9.38 19.46 0.90
C SER A 243 -8.13 19.30 0.06
N PHE A 244 -7.08 20.02 0.45
CA PHE A 244 -5.75 19.96 -0.16
C PHE A 244 -4.72 19.63 0.91
N VAL A 245 -3.90 18.61 0.67
CA VAL A 245 -2.90 18.11 1.62
C VAL A 245 -1.50 18.26 1.06
N GLY A 246 -0.63 18.90 1.83
CA GLY A 246 0.80 19.04 1.55
C GLY A 246 1.71 18.13 2.40
N PRO A 247 3.03 18.15 2.12
CA PRO A 247 4.04 17.49 2.94
C PRO A 247 3.91 17.84 4.43
N GLY A 248 4.19 16.87 5.29
CA GLY A 248 3.93 16.98 6.73
C GLY A 248 2.47 16.70 7.11
N ASN A 249 1.63 16.25 6.17
CA ASN A 249 0.19 16.05 6.34
C ASN A 249 -0.58 17.33 6.68
N THR A 250 -0.09 18.49 6.21
CA THR A 250 -0.82 19.73 6.40
C THR A 250 -2.04 19.75 5.48
N GLU A 251 -3.23 19.70 6.05
CA GLU A 251 -4.50 19.69 5.32
C GLU A 251 -5.19 21.06 5.43
N ILE A 252 -5.54 21.64 4.30
CA ILE A 252 -6.35 22.86 4.20
C ILE A 252 -7.69 22.55 3.53
N THR A 253 -8.76 23.17 4.02
CA THR A 253 -10.10 23.14 3.41
C THR A 253 -10.53 24.51 2.88
N ASP A 254 -9.89 25.58 3.35
CA ASP A 254 -10.10 26.96 2.92
C ASP A 254 -9.01 27.35 1.92
N ALA A 255 -9.42 28.03 0.84
CA ALA A 255 -8.53 28.47 -0.23
C ALA A 255 -7.45 29.47 0.23
N ASP A 256 -7.71 30.24 1.29
CA ASP A 256 -6.78 31.26 1.80
C ASP A 256 -5.95 30.74 3.00
N ALA A 257 -6.17 29.50 3.45
CA ALA A 257 -5.43 28.93 4.57
C ALA A 257 -3.94 28.73 4.21
N PRO A 258 -3.01 28.97 5.15
CA PRO A 258 -1.58 28.83 4.90
C PRO A 258 -1.21 27.38 4.61
N MET A 259 -0.42 27.14 3.56
CA MET A 259 0.23 25.86 3.29
C MET A 259 1.74 26.00 3.59
N PRO A 260 2.20 25.59 4.79
CA PRO A 260 3.60 25.72 5.16
C PRO A 260 4.45 24.75 4.33
N ILE A 261 5.52 25.28 3.76
CA ILE A 261 6.56 24.49 3.10
C ILE A 261 7.52 23.96 4.18
N PRO A 262 7.75 22.65 4.30
CA PRO A 262 8.69 22.12 5.29
C PRO A 262 10.10 22.64 5.07
N GLU A 263 10.84 22.89 6.15
CA GLU A 263 12.26 23.30 6.11
C GLU A 263 13.13 22.27 5.38
N LYS A 264 12.82 20.98 5.56
CA LYS A 264 13.46 19.88 4.85
C LYS A 264 12.44 19.20 3.94
N GLN A 265 12.61 19.38 2.64
CA GLN A 265 11.82 18.69 1.63
C GLN A 265 12.11 17.18 1.65
N PRO A 266 11.08 16.33 1.50
CA PRO A 266 11.30 14.92 1.29
C PRO A 266 11.86 14.67 -0.12
N GLN A 267 12.28 13.44 -0.41
CA GLN A 267 12.89 13.09 -1.70
C GLN A 267 11.90 13.28 -2.86
N MET A 268 10.62 12.96 -2.65
CA MET A 268 9.55 13.06 -3.65
C MET A 268 8.36 13.82 -3.07
N PRO A 269 8.43 15.16 -2.90
CA PRO A 269 7.34 15.97 -2.35
C PRO A 269 6.03 15.66 -3.07
N THR A 270 4.94 15.63 -2.31
CA THR A 270 3.64 15.19 -2.83
C THR A 270 2.51 16.07 -2.30
N TYR A 271 1.59 16.40 -3.19
CA TYR A 271 0.36 17.13 -2.93
C TYR A 271 -0.86 16.27 -3.25
N HIS A 272 -1.91 16.37 -2.44
CA HIS A 272 -3.15 15.64 -2.64
C HIS A 272 -4.33 16.60 -2.64
N LEU A 273 -5.01 16.72 -3.78
CA LEU A 273 -6.29 17.40 -3.87
C LEU A 273 -7.40 16.35 -3.72
N LYS A 274 -7.97 16.28 -2.52
CA LYS A 274 -8.88 15.21 -2.09
C LYS A 274 -10.29 15.41 -2.64
N ARG A 275 -10.91 14.30 -3.03
CA ARG A 275 -12.32 14.23 -3.44
C ARG A 275 -12.95 12.96 -2.89
N LYS A 276 -14.27 12.99 -2.69
CA LYS A 276 -15.04 11.85 -2.17
C LYS A 276 -14.72 10.55 -2.94
N GLY A 277 -14.49 9.48 -2.19
CA GLY A 277 -14.19 8.16 -2.75
C GLY A 277 -12.79 8.06 -3.36
N GLN A 278 -11.83 8.86 -2.89
CA GLN A 278 -10.45 8.92 -3.41
C GLN A 278 -10.38 9.29 -4.90
N ASN A 279 -11.42 9.94 -5.44
CA ASN A 279 -11.50 10.35 -6.85
C ASN A 279 -10.80 11.69 -7.12
N GLY A 280 -9.90 12.11 -6.23
CA GLY A 280 -9.15 13.33 -6.36
C GLY A 280 -7.92 13.17 -7.26
N ILE A 281 -6.95 14.06 -7.08
CA ILE A 281 -5.67 14.06 -7.80
C ILE A 281 -4.52 14.09 -6.79
N THR A 282 -3.54 13.21 -6.95
CA THR A 282 -2.25 13.30 -6.26
C THR A 282 -1.20 13.76 -7.26
N LEU A 283 -0.44 14.81 -6.92
CA LEU A 283 0.75 15.22 -7.67
C LEU A 283 2.01 14.82 -6.91
N VAL A 284 2.89 14.04 -7.54
CA VAL A 284 4.18 13.60 -6.99
C VAL A 284 5.31 14.20 -7.81
N ASN A 285 6.20 14.96 -7.17
CA ASN A 285 7.46 15.37 -7.81
C ASN A 285 8.47 14.24 -7.65
N ILE A 286 8.71 13.48 -8.71
CA ILE A 286 9.70 12.38 -8.70
C ILE A 286 11.14 12.88 -8.92
N GLY A 287 11.31 14.18 -9.19
CA GLY A 287 12.58 14.77 -9.58
C GLY A 287 13.06 14.23 -10.91
N VAL A 288 14.37 14.05 -11.05
CA VAL A 288 15.01 13.58 -12.28
C VAL A 288 15.73 12.27 -12.02
N GLY A 289 15.52 11.30 -12.91
CA GLY A 289 16.25 10.02 -12.90
C GLY A 289 15.31 8.81 -12.94
N PRO A 290 15.61 7.79 -13.78
CA PRO A 290 14.81 6.57 -13.85
C PRO A 290 14.69 5.82 -12.52
N SER A 291 15.71 5.87 -11.66
CA SER A 291 15.69 5.23 -10.34
C SER A 291 14.58 5.77 -9.44
N ASN A 292 14.39 7.09 -9.38
CA ASN A 292 13.30 7.69 -8.60
C ASN A 292 11.94 7.33 -9.20
N ALA A 293 11.83 7.33 -10.54
CA ALA A 293 10.60 6.94 -11.22
C ALA A 293 10.19 5.51 -10.84
N LYS A 294 11.13 4.55 -10.92
CA LYS A 294 10.93 3.17 -10.49
C LYS A 294 10.51 3.09 -9.02
N THR A 295 11.26 3.74 -8.12
CA THR A 295 10.96 3.72 -6.68
C THR A 295 9.56 4.29 -6.38
N ALA A 296 9.16 5.38 -7.04
CA ALA A 296 7.83 5.94 -6.89
C ALA A 296 6.75 4.96 -7.33
N THR A 297 6.90 4.37 -8.53
CA THR A 297 5.90 3.46 -9.08
C THR A 297 5.79 2.15 -8.29
N ASP A 298 6.91 1.60 -7.81
CA ASP A 298 6.94 0.35 -7.02
C ASP A 298 6.09 0.46 -5.74
N HIS A 299 6.10 1.64 -5.11
CA HIS A 299 5.38 1.90 -3.87
C HIS A 299 3.96 2.40 -4.10
N ILE A 300 3.72 3.21 -5.14
CA ILE A 300 2.37 3.70 -5.46
C ILE A 300 1.49 2.58 -6.02
N ALA A 301 2.08 1.59 -6.71
CA ALA A 301 1.32 0.49 -7.31
C ALA A 301 0.47 -0.31 -6.29
N VAL A 302 0.92 -0.43 -5.03
CA VAL A 302 0.18 -1.15 -3.99
C VAL A 302 -1.13 -0.46 -3.60
N LEU A 303 -1.25 0.85 -3.86
CA LEU A 303 -2.47 1.62 -3.62
C LEU A 303 -3.52 1.44 -4.72
N ARG A 304 -3.20 0.69 -5.78
CA ARG A 304 -4.10 0.38 -6.90
C ARG A 304 -4.72 1.63 -7.56
N PRO A 305 -3.92 2.64 -7.95
CA PRO A 305 -4.44 3.83 -8.63
C PRO A 305 -5.14 3.43 -9.94
N HIS A 306 -6.12 4.23 -10.35
CA HIS A 306 -6.82 4.02 -11.61
C HIS A 306 -5.97 4.43 -12.81
N ALA A 307 -5.19 5.51 -12.66
CA ALA A 307 -4.28 5.99 -13.69
C ALA A 307 -3.15 6.83 -13.09
N TRP A 308 -2.00 6.81 -13.76
CA TRP A 308 -0.95 7.80 -13.57
C TRP A 308 -0.53 8.43 -14.90
N LEU A 309 -0.12 9.70 -14.88
CA LEU A 309 0.38 10.42 -16.05
C LEU A 309 1.69 11.13 -15.73
N MET A 310 2.63 11.11 -16.67
CA MET A 310 3.85 11.91 -16.58
C MET A 310 3.62 13.27 -17.23
N VAL A 311 3.73 14.34 -16.44
CA VAL A 311 3.67 15.74 -16.88
C VAL A 311 4.98 16.42 -16.48
N GLY A 312 5.89 16.53 -17.45
CA GLY A 312 7.21 17.09 -17.22
C GLY A 312 7.81 17.73 -18.46
N HIS A 313 9.02 18.26 -18.31
CA HIS A 313 9.76 18.80 -19.44
C HIS A 313 10.52 17.68 -20.19
N CYS A 314 10.66 17.86 -21.50
CA CYS A 314 11.52 17.05 -22.35
C CYS A 314 12.26 17.92 -23.37
N ALA A 315 13.34 17.40 -23.96
CA ALA A 315 14.03 18.07 -25.06
C ALA A 315 13.38 17.68 -26.40
N GLY A 316 13.08 18.67 -27.24
CA GLY A 316 12.71 18.45 -28.64
C GLY A 316 13.93 18.05 -29.46
N LEU A 317 13.85 16.95 -30.20
CA LEU A 317 14.96 16.45 -31.04
C LEU A 317 14.75 16.76 -32.53
N ARG A 318 13.62 17.37 -32.90
CA ARG A 318 13.30 17.73 -34.29
C ARG A 318 13.38 19.24 -34.47
N ASN A 319 13.96 19.67 -35.58
CA ASN A 319 14.09 21.10 -35.94
C ASN A 319 12.74 21.83 -36.10
N SER A 320 11.65 21.09 -36.31
CA SER A 320 10.30 21.65 -36.42
C SER A 320 9.64 21.91 -35.06
N GLN A 321 10.22 21.44 -33.96
CA GLN A 321 9.66 21.64 -32.62
C GLN A 321 10.08 23.00 -32.06
N SER A 322 9.12 23.69 -31.45
CA SER A 322 9.31 24.95 -30.75
C SER A 322 9.25 24.75 -29.24
N LEU A 323 9.86 25.67 -28.48
CA LEU A 323 9.73 25.68 -27.02
C LEU A 323 8.26 25.90 -26.65
N GLY A 324 7.71 24.99 -25.83
CA GLY A 324 6.30 25.00 -25.43
C GLY A 324 5.42 24.02 -26.21
N ASP A 325 5.93 23.39 -27.27
CA ASP A 325 5.20 22.31 -27.95
C ASP A 325 5.03 21.09 -27.04
N PHE A 326 3.87 20.45 -27.09
CA PHE A 326 3.61 19.21 -26.37
C PHE A 326 4.07 17.99 -27.15
N VAL A 327 4.54 16.96 -26.43
CA VAL A 327 4.88 15.66 -26.98
C VAL A 327 3.97 14.60 -26.35
N LEU A 328 3.14 13.96 -27.17
CA LEU A 328 2.40 12.78 -26.78
C LEU A 328 3.21 11.54 -27.17
N ALA A 329 3.76 10.85 -26.16
CA ALA A 329 4.48 9.61 -26.38
C ALA A 329 3.50 8.50 -26.84
N HIS A 330 3.81 7.86 -27.97
CA HIS A 330 3.08 6.69 -28.47
C HIS A 330 3.95 5.41 -28.46
N ALA A 331 5.23 5.56 -28.14
CA ALA A 331 6.22 4.49 -27.97
C ALA A 331 7.40 5.03 -27.14
N TYR A 332 8.21 4.13 -26.57
CA TYR A 332 9.38 4.45 -25.76
C TYR A 332 10.61 3.70 -26.28
N LEU A 333 11.72 4.41 -26.48
CA LEU A 333 13.04 3.79 -26.58
C LEU A 333 13.61 3.70 -25.16
N ARG A 334 13.70 2.47 -24.63
CA ARG A 334 14.13 2.22 -23.26
C ARG A 334 15.65 2.10 -23.17
N GLU A 335 16.29 3.19 -22.78
CA GLU A 335 17.72 3.27 -22.40
C GLU A 335 17.87 3.63 -20.91
N ASP A 336 16.85 3.28 -20.11
CA ASP A 336 16.74 3.63 -18.69
C ASP A 336 17.39 2.61 -17.75
N HIS A 337 17.66 1.40 -18.23
CA HIS A 337 18.39 0.29 -17.58
C HIS A 337 17.84 -0.23 -16.24
N VAL A 338 16.87 0.47 -15.65
CA VAL A 338 16.41 0.23 -14.28
C VAL A 338 15.36 -0.89 -14.17
N LEU A 339 14.87 -1.35 -15.32
CA LEU A 339 13.84 -2.41 -15.46
C LEU A 339 14.23 -3.39 -16.59
N ASP A 340 15.53 -3.59 -16.82
CA ASP A 340 16.04 -4.50 -17.86
C ASP A 340 15.91 -5.98 -17.44
N ASP A 341 16.09 -6.25 -16.15
CA ASP A 341 15.96 -7.56 -15.48
C ASP A 341 14.59 -7.72 -14.78
#